data_AF-A0A431VN03-F1
#
_entry.id   AF-A0A431VN03-F1
#
_cell.length_a   1.000
_cell.length_b   1.000
_cell.length_c   1.000
_cell.angle_alpha   90.00
_cell.angle_beta   90.00
_cell.angle_gamma   90.00
#
_symmetry.space_group_name_H-M   'P 1'
#
loop_
_entity.id
_entity.type
_entity.pdbx_description
1 polymer ?
#
loop_
_entity_poly.entity_id
_entity_poly.type
_entity_poly.pdbx_seq_one_letter_code
_entity_poly.pdbx_strand_id
1 'polypeptide(L)'
;MTTKTRLLLKLAGLTGALLLSFGVAAPQEARAELRIDITRGVVEPLPIAITSFAGSGGRDAQTGADIAKVISADLERSGLFRPLDPRGFLQTPEQLRTGDPRYQDWKALGAQALVAGNTTTGPDGRMKVDFRLWDIASAQYMQGLSYTAPPQEWRRIAHIVADAIYKRLTGEDGYFDTRIVYVAESGPANTRKKQLAIMDQDGENHQFLTDGQSLVLTPRFSPTTQEITYMSYFNKKPRVYLFNIDTGRQEVLGDFPGMTFAPRFSPDGNRVIMSMAQNGNTDIYTLDLRTRRQTQLTDSPGIDTAPSYSPDGQRIVFESDRGGSQQLYIMGADGSGVKRLSFGEGRYGTPVWSPRGDLIAFTRQRGSSFAVGVVRPDGSGERILSEGYHVEGPTWAPNGRVLMFFKDLPSGDGRGRNAKLYSIDITGANERRVITPLDASDPAWSPLIP
;
A
#
# COMPACT_ATOMS: atom_id res chain seq x y z
N MET A 1 -17.21 -70.12 63.82
CA MET A 1 -17.81 -69.62 65.06
C MET A 1 -18.75 -68.49 64.74
N THR A 2 -20.03 -68.74 65.01
CA THR A 2 -21.19 -67.85 64.94
C THR A 2 -21.02 -66.56 65.74
N THR A 3 -21.36 -65.40 65.17
CA THR A 3 -22.18 -64.42 65.89
C THR A 3 -22.96 -63.51 64.94
N LYS A 4 -24.28 -63.76 64.85
CA LYS A 4 -25.30 -62.80 64.44
C LYS A 4 -25.54 -61.84 65.60
N THR A 5 -25.56 -60.51 65.43
CA THR A 5 -26.48 -59.65 66.22
C THR A 5 -26.69 -58.24 65.64
N ARG A 6 -27.98 -57.94 65.39
CA ARG A 6 -28.72 -56.67 65.52
C ARG A 6 -28.49 -55.49 64.56
N LEU A 7 -29.33 -55.54 63.53
CA LEU A 7 -30.25 -54.50 63.02
C LEU A 7 -30.68 -53.44 64.06
N LEU A 8 -30.53 -52.16 63.73
CA LEU A 8 -31.39 -51.05 64.19
C LEU A 8 -31.52 -50.02 63.06
N LEU A 9 -32.75 -49.92 62.54
CA LEU A 9 -33.20 -48.98 61.53
C LEU A 9 -33.06 -47.52 62.02
N LYS A 10 -32.54 -46.64 61.16
CA LYS A 10 -33.03 -45.26 61.05
C LYS A 10 -33.29 -44.94 59.58
N LEU A 11 -34.57 -44.74 59.27
CA LEU A 11 -35.05 -44.09 58.05
C LEU A 11 -34.50 -42.66 57.98
N ALA A 12 -33.98 -42.26 56.82
CA ALA A 12 -34.43 -41.06 56.09
C ALA A 12 -33.57 -40.83 54.83
N GLY A 13 -34.23 -40.59 53.69
CA GLY A 13 -33.68 -39.79 52.60
C GLY A 13 -33.08 -40.54 51.41
N LEU A 14 -33.92 -40.94 50.47
CA LEU A 14 -33.55 -41.13 49.08
C LEU A 14 -33.23 -39.75 48.48
N THR A 15 -32.01 -39.53 47.97
CA THR A 15 -31.75 -38.58 46.88
C THR A 15 -30.52 -39.03 46.11
N GLY A 16 -30.75 -39.60 44.92
CA GLY A 16 -29.70 -39.85 43.94
C GLY A 16 -29.22 -38.52 43.36
N ALA A 17 -27.91 -38.26 43.44
CA ALA A 17 -27.29 -37.15 42.77
C ALA A 17 -26.97 -37.55 41.32
N LEU A 18 -27.81 -37.12 40.39
CA LEU A 18 -27.51 -37.09 38.96
C LEU A 18 -26.54 -35.92 38.72
N LEU A 19 -25.26 -36.21 38.50
CA LEU A 19 -24.27 -35.20 38.10
C LEU A 19 -24.51 -34.82 36.62
N LEU A 20 -25.34 -33.80 36.41
CA LEU A 20 -25.42 -33.07 35.16
C LEU A 20 -24.17 -32.18 35.05
N SER A 21 -23.18 -32.65 34.28
CA SER A 21 -22.06 -31.83 33.84
C SER A 21 -22.56 -30.77 32.86
N PHE A 22 -22.91 -29.59 33.37
CA PHE A 22 -23.02 -28.39 32.55
C PHE A 22 -21.61 -28.00 32.11
N GLY A 23 -21.28 -28.32 30.85
CA GLY A 23 -20.14 -27.72 30.18
C GLY A 23 -20.38 -26.21 30.10
N VAL A 24 -19.63 -25.46 30.91
CA VAL A 24 -19.57 -24.00 30.79
C VAL A 24 -18.89 -23.72 29.45
N ALA A 25 -19.69 -23.48 28.41
CA ALA A 25 -19.21 -22.87 27.20
C ALA A 25 -18.72 -21.47 27.59
N ALA A 26 -17.40 -21.28 27.60
CA ALA A 26 -16.83 -19.96 27.76
C ALA A 26 -17.42 -19.04 26.68
N PRO A 27 -17.91 -17.83 27.03
CA PRO A 27 -18.38 -16.91 26.02
C PRO A 27 -17.23 -16.60 25.06
N GLN A 28 -17.40 -16.95 23.78
CA GLN A 28 -16.56 -16.39 22.72
C GLN A 28 -16.74 -14.87 22.78
N GLU A 29 -15.70 -14.15 23.19
CA GLU A 29 -15.65 -12.71 22.98
C GLU A 29 -15.76 -12.47 21.47
N ALA A 30 -16.93 -12.02 21.02
CA ALA A 30 -17.13 -11.53 19.68
C ALA A 30 -16.35 -10.23 19.54
N ARG A 31 -15.06 -10.34 19.19
CA ARG A 31 -14.24 -9.19 18.81
C ARG A 31 -14.76 -8.68 17.47
N ALA A 32 -15.29 -7.46 17.46
CA ALA A 32 -15.66 -6.75 16.24
C ALA A 32 -14.39 -6.25 15.53
N GLU A 33 -13.60 -7.18 15.01
CA GLU A 33 -12.54 -6.85 14.05
C GLU A 33 -13.21 -6.61 12.69
N LEU A 34 -12.87 -5.53 12.00
CA LEU A 34 -13.40 -5.25 10.67
C LEU A 34 -12.91 -6.35 9.73
N ARG A 35 -13.75 -7.35 9.46
CA ARG A 35 -13.42 -8.40 8.49
C ARG A 35 -13.60 -7.86 7.09
N ILE A 36 -12.47 -7.58 6.45
CA ILE A 36 -12.47 -7.04 5.11
C ILE A 36 -12.61 -8.19 4.11
N ASP A 37 -13.76 -8.23 3.45
CA ASP A 37 -14.03 -9.18 2.37
C ASP A 37 -13.63 -8.57 1.03
N ILE A 38 -12.52 -9.06 0.47
CA ILE A 38 -11.92 -8.58 -0.79
C ILE A 38 -12.87 -8.80 -2.01
N THR A 39 -13.92 -9.61 -1.84
CA THR A 39 -14.89 -9.93 -2.90
C THR A 39 -16.14 -9.05 -2.90
N ARG A 40 -16.38 -8.27 -1.84
CA ARG A 40 -17.52 -7.34 -1.76
C ARG A 40 -17.12 -5.96 -2.25
N GLY A 41 -17.88 -5.43 -3.22
CA GLY A 41 -17.57 -4.16 -3.88
C GLY A 41 -17.84 -2.89 -3.06
N VAL A 42 -18.49 -2.96 -1.89
CA VAL A 42 -18.66 -1.81 -0.99
C VAL A 42 -18.69 -2.31 0.46
N VAL A 43 -17.72 -1.87 1.26
CA VAL A 43 -17.73 -2.00 2.72
C VAL A 43 -18.36 -0.74 3.28
N GLU A 44 -19.36 -0.86 4.17
CA GLU A 44 -19.88 0.31 4.89
C GLU A 44 -18.75 0.88 5.78
N PRO A 45 -18.30 2.13 5.56
CA PRO A 45 -17.13 2.64 6.28
C PRO A 45 -17.42 2.77 7.79
N LEU A 46 -16.48 2.30 8.61
CA LEU A 46 -16.58 2.32 10.07
C LEU A 46 -16.58 3.76 10.59
N PRO A 47 -17.64 4.22 11.27
CA PRO A 47 -17.67 5.56 11.84
C PRO A 47 -16.67 5.70 12.99
N ILE A 48 -15.72 6.61 12.87
CA ILE A 48 -14.65 6.83 13.85
C ILE A 48 -14.60 8.28 14.29
N ALA A 49 -14.54 8.52 15.60
CA ALA A 49 -14.30 9.84 16.14
C ALA A 49 -12.80 10.05 16.32
N ILE A 50 -12.25 11.15 15.80
CA ILE A 50 -10.84 11.50 15.94
C ILE A 50 -10.81 12.93 16.48
N THR A 51 -10.47 13.09 17.76
CA THR A 51 -10.40 14.42 18.37
C THR A 51 -9.09 15.09 18.01
N SER A 52 -9.06 16.43 18.03
CA SER A 52 -7.79 17.15 18.15
C SER A 52 -7.00 16.58 19.32
N PHE A 53 -5.68 16.46 19.15
CA PHE A 53 -4.85 16.02 20.26
C PHE A 53 -4.69 17.21 21.22
N ALA A 54 -4.85 16.94 22.51
CA ALA A 54 -4.66 17.94 23.55
C ALA A 54 -3.22 18.49 23.50
N GLY A 55 -2.99 19.70 23.99
CA GLY A 55 -1.65 20.26 24.11
C GLY A 55 -1.61 21.37 25.14
N SER A 56 -0.41 21.71 25.62
CA SER A 56 -0.20 22.71 26.69
C SER A 56 -0.47 24.17 26.25
N GLY A 57 -1.12 24.37 25.11
CA GLY A 57 -1.37 25.67 24.47
C GLY A 57 -0.36 26.03 23.39
N GLY A 58 -0.67 27.07 22.61
CA GLY A 58 0.21 27.58 21.55
C GLY A 58 0.53 26.53 20.46
N ARG A 59 1.83 26.27 20.26
CA ARG A 59 2.32 25.37 19.21
C ARG A 59 1.87 23.92 19.40
N ASP A 60 1.89 23.41 20.63
CA ASP A 60 1.55 22.01 20.91
C ASP A 60 0.09 21.70 20.55
N ALA A 61 -0.84 22.63 20.88
CA ALA A 61 -2.24 22.49 20.55
C ALA A 61 -2.48 22.58 19.02
N GLN A 62 -1.78 23.47 18.32
CA GLN A 62 -1.86 23.56 16.86
C GLN A 62 -1.37 22.27 16.19
N THR A 63 -0.20 21.78 16.60
CA THR A 63 0.35 20.52 16.07
C THR A 63 -0.57 19.34 16.38
N GLY A 64 -1.17 19.29 17.57
CA GLY A 64 -2.16 18.27 17.90
C GLY A 64 -3.42 18.31 17.03
N ALA A 65 -3.89 19.49 16.64
CA ALA A 65 -4.99 19.65 15.68
C ALA A 65 -4.58 19.21 14.26
N ASP A 66 -3.37 19.54 13.82
CA ASP A 66 -2.88 19.17 12.49
C ASP A 66 -2.63 17.66 12.36
N ILE A 67 -2.10 17.02 13.41
CA ILE A 67 -1.99 15.55 13.50
C ILE A 67 -3.37 14.88 13.33
N ALA A 68 -4.37 15.34 14.06
CA ALA A 68 -5.73 14.77 13.99
C ALA A 68 -6.35 14.90 12.59
N LYS A 69 -6.09 16.01 11.88
CA LYS A 69 -6.54 16.19 10.49
C LYS A 69 -5.90 15.18 9.54
N VAL A 70 -4.59 14.94 9.67
CA VAL A 70 -3.87 13.97 8.84
C VAL A 70 -4.38 12.56 9.09
N ILE A 71 -4.51 12.14 10.36
CA ILE A 71 -5.07 10.83 10.72
C ILE A 71 -6.48 10.66 10.15
N SER A 72 -7.32 11.70 10.26
CA SER A 72 -8.68 11.66 9.71
C SER A 72 -8.67 11.49 8.19
N ALA A 73 -7.82 12.24 7.49
CA ALA A 73 -7.72 12.17 6.04
C ALA A 73 -7.16 10.82 5.55
N ASP A 74 -6.18 10.24 6.25
CA ASP A 74 -5.63 8.92 5.93
C ASP A 74 -6.69 7.82 6.03
N LEU A 75 -7.37 7.76 7.18
CA LEU A 75 -8.39 6.75 7.43
C LEU A 75 -9.58 6.90 6.47
N GLU A 76 -10.01 8.14 6.17
CA GLU A 76 -11.04 8.40 5.16
C GLU A 76 -10.62 7.97 3.76
N ARG A 77 -9.40 8.31 3.34
CA ARG A 77 -8.89 7.95 2.01
C ARG A 77 -8.78 6.45 1.80
N SER A 78 -8.62 5.66 2.87
CA SER A 78 -8.66 4.20 2.77
C SER A 78 -10.03 3.65 2.33
N GLY A 79 -11.10 4.43 2.49
CA GLY A 79 -12.48 4.02 2.19
C GLY A 79 -13.09 3.08 3.25
N LEU A 80 -12.33 2.67 4.26
CA LEU A 80 -12.79 1.77 5.32
C LEU A 80 -13.34 2.49 6.55
N PHE A 81 -13.06 3.79 6.66
CA PHE A 81 -13.45 4.59 7.82
C PHE A 81 -14.19 5.85 7.38
N ARG A 82 -15.11 6.29 8.24
CA ARG A 82 -15.80 7.57 8.11
C ARG A 82 -15.54 8.41 9.37
N PRO A 83 -14.53 9.31 9.33
CA PRO A 83 -14.33 10.26 10.41
C PRO A 83 -15.59 11.09 10.67
N LEU A 84 -15.97 11.22 11.94
CA LEU A 84 -17.10 12.04 12.38
C LEU A 84 -16.73 13.53 12.44
N ASP A 85 -17.71 14.41 12.24
CA ASP A 85 -17.52 15.87 12.32
C ASP A 85 -17.18 16.30 13.76
N PRO A 86 -15.99 16.88 14.01
CA PRO A 86 -15.57 17.26 15.35
C PRO A 86 -16.45 18.30 16.03
N ARG A 87 -17.26 19.08 15.28
CA ARG A 87 -18.17 20.09 15.84
C ARG A 87 -19.27 19.48 16.71
N GLY A 88 -19.56 18.18 16.55
CA GLY A 88 -20.56 17.46 17.34
C GLY A 88 -20.01 16.84 18.63
N PHE A 89 -18.70 16.91 18.89
CA PHE A 89 -18.08 16.19 20.00
C PHE A 89 -18.40 16.84 21.35
N LEU A 90 -18.93 16.04 22.28
CA LEU A 90 -19.40 16.52 23.59
C LEU A 90 -18.31 16.54 24.68
N GLN A 91 -17.18 15.88 24.46
CA GLN A 91 -16.01 15.93 25.34
C GLN A 91 -14.84 16.63 24.64
N THR A 92 -14.13 17.47 25.40
CA THR A 92 -12.96 18.18 24.87
C THR A 92 -11.72 17.29 24.88
N PRO A 93 -10.70 17.62 24.05
CA PRO A 93 -9.40 16.95 24.10
C PRO A 93 -8.78 16.92 25.51
N GLU A 94 -8.92 18.00 26.29
CA GLU A 94 -8.35 18.11 27.63
C GLU A 94 -9.05 17.18 28.62
N GLN A 95 -10.37 17.01 28.50
CA GLN A 95 -11.14 16.06 29.30
C GLN A 95 -10.75 14.62 28.97
N LEU A 96 -10.59 14.31 27.68
CA LEU A 96 -10.13 13.00 27.25
C LEU A 96 -8.70 12.74 27.68
N ARG A 97 -7.81 13.74 27.66
CA ARG A 97 -6.39 13.60 28.05
C ARG A 97 -6.20 12.97 29.44
N THR A 98 -7.04 13.34 30.42
CA THR A 98 -6.90 12.87 31.81
C THR A 98 -7.97 11.86 32.25
N GLY A 99 -9.01 11.65 31.46
CA GLY A 99 -10.12 10.76 31.78
C GLY A 99 -10.39 9.69 30.72
N ASP A 100 -11.47 8.96 30.95
CA ASP A 100 -12.02 8.00 30.00
C ASP A 100 -13.14 8.63 29.14
N PRO A 101 -13.44 8.04 27.97
CA PRO A 101 -14.58 8.45 27.17
C PRO A 101 -15.91 8.26 27.92
N ARG A 102 -16.79 9.25 27.84
CA ARG A 102 -18.21 9.10 28.18
C ARG A 102 -18.87 8.30 27.05
N TYR A 103 -18.74 6.98 27.09
CA TYR A 103 -19.10 6.07 26.00
C TYR A 103 -20.52 6.31 25.43
N GLN A 104 -21.49 6.66 26.26
CA GLN A 104 -22.87 6.92 25.80
C GLN A 104 -22.97 8.13 24.87
N ASP A 105 -22.21 9.20 25.13
CA ASP A 105 -22.16 10.38 24.26
C ASP A 105 -21.64 10.02 22.88
N TRP A 106 -20.56 9.23 22.82
CA TRP A 106 -19.94 8.79 21.57
C TRP A 106 -20.83 7.80 20.81
N LYS A 107 -21.50 6.88 21.51
CA LYS A 107 -22.51 5.99 20.92
C LYS A 107 -23.67 6.79 20.30
N ALA A 108 -24.14 7.84 20.98
CA ALA A 108 -25.22 8.69 20.48
C ALA A 108 -24.81 9.46 19.20
N LEU A 109 -23.52 9.78 19.04
CA LEU A 109 -22.95 10.34 17.81
C LEU A 109 -22.71 9.28 16.71
N GLY A 110 -22.97 8.00 17.00
CA GLY A 110 -22.77 6.88 16.08
C GLY A 110 -21.31 6.44 15.94
N ALA A 111 -20.41 6.86 16.82
CA ALA A 111 -19.01 6.42 16.81
C ALA A 111 -18.91 4.94 17.18
N GLN A 112 -18.17 4.16 16.39
CA GLN A 112 -17.79 2.79 16.74
C GLN A 112 -16.39 2.73 17.34
N ALA A 113 -15.51 3.65 16.96
CA ALA A 113 -14.19 3.83 17.56
C ALA A 113 -13.94 5.30 17.90
N LEU A 114 -13.06 5.54 18.88
CA LEU A 114 -12.63 6.87 19.29
C LEU A 114 -11.11 6.91 19.40
N VAL A 115 -10.52 7.97 18.83
CA VAL A 115 -9.11 8.31 18.93
C VAL A 115 -8.99 9.65 19.63
N ALA A 116 -8.17 9.68 20.68
CA ALA A 116 -7.76 10.90 21.34
C ALA A 116 -6.26 10.85 21.62
N GLY A 117 -5.63 12.00 21.69
CA GLY A 117 -4.20 12.07 21.93
C GLY A 117 -3.75 13.34 22.62
N ASN A 118 -2.45 13.45 22.77
CA ASN A 118 -1.79 14.55 23.44
C ASN A 118 -0.46 14.83 22.76
N THR A 119 -0.17 16.11 22.54
CA THR A 119 1.07 16.60 21.98
C THR A 119 1.74 17.51 23.00
N THR A 120 3.01 17.25 23.29
CA THR A 120 3.81 18.06 24.22
C THR A 120 5.22 18.25 23.70
N THR A 121 5.77 19.45 23.81
CA THR A 121 7.20 19.67 23.58
C THR A 121 8.00 19.34 24.83
N GLY A 122 8.97 18.43 24.70
CA GLY A 122 9.88 18.03 25.77
C GLY A 122 11.00 19.07 26.04
N PRO A 123 11.75 18.92 27.15
CA PRO A 123 12.83 19.85 27.51
C PRO A 123 13.98 19.89 26.50
N ASP A 124 14.16 18.83 25.73
CA ASP A 124 15.14 18.69 24.64
C ASP A 124 14.66 19.30 23.31
N GLY A 125 13.47 19.93 23.31
CA GLY A 125 12.85 20.52 22.13
C GLY A 125 12.21 19.50 21.19
N ARG A 126 12.23 18.21 21.51
CA ARG A 126 11.53 17.18 20.73
C ARG A 126 10.05 17.20 21.05
N MET A 127 9.22 16.94 20.04
CA MET A 127 7.80 16.76 20.21
C MET A 127 7.51 15.31 20.64
N LYS A 128 6.70 15.15 21.68
CA LYS A 128 6.12 13.89 22.08
C LYS A 128 4.64 13.86 21.71
N VAL A 129 4.20 12.78 21.08
CA VAL A 129 2.81 12.54 20.66
C VAL A 129 2.36 11.22 21.27
N ASP A 130 1.36 11.30 22.15
CA ASP A 130 0.68 10.15 22.73
C ASP A 130 -0.70 10.01 22.08
N PHE A 131 -1.13 8.80 21.74
CA PHE A 131 -2.52 8.54 21.35
C PHE A 131 -3.10 7.35 22.10
N ARG A 132 -4.42 7.32 22.18
CA ARG A 132 -5.23 6.23 22.71
C ARG A 132 -6.40 5.97 21.78
N LEU A 133 -6.73 4.70 21.63
CA LEU A 133 -7.81 4.17 20.81
C LEU A 133 -8.76 3.36 21.70
N TRP A 134 -10.05 3.62 21.58
CA TRP A 134 -11.11 2.90 22.27
C TRP A 134 -12.11 2.32 21.26
N ASP A 135 -12.63 1.15 21.59
CA ASP A 135 -13.84 0.59 21.01
C ASP A 135 -15.03 1.17 21.79
N ILE A 136 -15.83 1.98 21.11
CA ILE A 136 -16.98 2.64 21.71
C ILE A 136 -18.14 1.67 21.88
N ALA A 137 -18.30 0.70 20.98
CA ALA A 137 -19.39 -0.27 21.03
C ALA A 137 -19.28 -1.16 22.28
N SER A 138 -18.10 -1.72 22.53
CA SER A 138 -17.82 -2.58 23.69
C SER A 138 -17.40 -1.82 24.96
N ALA A 139 -17.19 -0.50 24.85
CA ALA A 139 -16.69 0.36 25.93
C ALA A 139 -15.33 -0.11 26.48
N GLN A 140 -14.41 -0.45 25.57
CA GLN A 140 -13.10 -0.99 25.91
C GLN A 140 -11.96 -0.13 25.37
N TYR A 141 -10.91 0.00 26.18
CA TYR A 141 -9.63 0.49 25.72
C TYR A 141 -8.95 -0.55 24.82
N MET A 142 -8.46 -0.13 23.65
CA MET A 142 -7.85 -1.03 22.67
C MET A 142 -6.33 -0.95 22.67
N GLN A 143 -5.79 0.26 22.56
CA GLN A 143 -4.36 0.51 22.40
C GLN A 143 -4.02 1.96 22.71
N GLY A 144 -2.76 2.22 23.03
CA GLY A 144 -2.18 3.55 23.01
C GLY A 144 -0.67 3.45 22.85
N LEU A 145 -0.10 4.43 22.16
CA LEU A 145 1.33 4.48 21.85
C LEU A 145 1.85 5.90 22.06
N SER A 146 3.16 6.00 22.18
CA SER A 146 3.89 7.24 22.41
C SER A 146 5.06 7.33 21.44
N TYR A 147 5.18 8.46 20.74
CA TYR A 147 6.24 8.72 19.80
C TYR A 147 6.94 10.02 20.15
N THR A 148 8.27 10.04 20.01
CA THR A 148 9.07 11.24 20.26
C THR A 148 9.94 11.54 19.04
N ALA A 149 9.73 12.68 18.40
CA ALA A 149 10.41 13.06 17.17
C ALA A 149 10.76 14.56 17.14
N PRO A 150 11.68 14.99 16.28
CA PRO A 150 11.86 16.41 15.99
C PRO A 150 10.55 17.05 15.53
N PRO A 151 10.26 18.33 15.88
CA PRO A 151 8.98 18.96 15.54
C PRO A 151 8.64 19.00 14.04
N GLN A 152 9.63 18.98 13.14
CA GLN A 152 9.39 18.94 11.70
C GLN A 152 8.79 17.61 11.20
N GLU A 153 8.94 16.52 11.97
CA GLU A 153 8.44 15.18 11.62
C GLU A 153 6.99 14.94 12.08
N TRP A 154 6.28 15.98 12.54
CA TRP A 154 4.93 15.85 13.10
C TRP A 154 3.96 15.14 12.16
N ARG A 155 4.11 15.40 10.85
CA ARG A 155 3.25 14.83 9.82
C ARG A 155 3.52 13.35 9.62
N ARG A 156 4.80 12.94 9.60
CA ARG A 156 5.20 11.53 9.59
C ARG A 156 4.63 10.78 10.80
N ILE A 157 4.72 11.37 11.99
CA ILE A 157 4.11 10.79 13.20
C ILE A 157 2.59 10.62 13.04
N ALA A 158 1.90 11.57 12.42
CA ALA A 158 0.47 11.43 12.16
C ALA A 158 0.15 10.20 11.27
N HIS A 159 0.93 9.98 10.21
CA HIS A 159 0.81 8.81 9.35
C HIS A 159 1.08 7.50 10.10
N ILE A 160 2.13 7.46 10.94
CA ILE A 160 2.45 6.28 11.77
C ILE A 160 1.32 5.98 12.76
N VAL A 161 0.72 7.01 13.37
CA VAL A 161 -0.44 6.85 14.25
C VAL A 161 -1.65 6.33 13.47
N ALA A 162 -1.90 6.85 12.26
CA ALA A 162 -2.96 6.35 11.39
C ALA A 162 -2.74 4.88 11.02
N ASP A 163 -1.50 4.47 10.72
CA ASP A 163 -1.13 3.08 10.41
C ASP A 163 -1.37 2.16 11.62
N ALA A 164 -1.06 2.62 12.84
CA ALA A 164 -1.32 1.87 14.05
C ALA A 164 -2.83 1.68 14.31
N ILE A 165 -3.63 2.73 14.13
CA ILE A 165 -5.10 2.67 14.25
C ILE A 165 -5.68 1.74 13.19
N TYR A 166 -5.25 1.90 11.94
CA TYR A 166 -5.66 1.08 10.81
C TYR A 166 -5.41 -0.39 11.11
N LYS A 167 -4.17 -0.75 11.43
CA LYS A 167 -3.78 -2.13 11.76
C LYS A 167 -4.58 -2.70 12.92
N ARG A 168 -4.82 -1.91 13.96
CA ARG A 168 -5.55 -2.39 15.13
C ARG A 168 -7.02 -2.70 14.84
N LEU A 169 -7.65 -1.96 13.92
CA LEU A 169 -9.06 -2.08 13.58
C LEU A 169 -9.33 -3.05 12.41
N THR A 170 -8.38 -3.18 11.47
CA THR A 170 -8.54 -4.00 10.26
C THR A 170 -7.78 -5.33 10.32
N GLY A 171 -6.75 -5.43 11.15
CA GLY A 171 -5.79 -6.54 11.15
C GLY A 171 -4.78 -6.49 10.00
N GLU A 172 -4.87 -5.51 9.09
CA GLU A 172 -3.95 -5.34 7.95
C GLU A 172 -2.91 -4.26 8.23
N ASP A 173 -1.67 -4.43 7.75
CA ASP A 173 -0.65 -3.39 7.89
C ASP A 173 -1.07 -2.08 7.19
N GLY A 174 -0.72 -0.96 7.82
CA GLY A 174 -0.89 0.37 7.27
C GLY A 174 0.04 0.66 6.09
N TYR A 175 -0.23 1.77 5.41
CA TYR A 175 0.53 2.23 4.23
C TYR A 175 0.60 3.75 4.14
N PHE A 176 0.21 4.47 5.20
CA PHE A 176 0.15 5.93 5.17
C PHE A 176 1.53 6.56 5.31
N ASP A 177 2.45 5.96 6.08
CA ASP A 177 3.85 6.41 6.16
C ASP A 177 4.67 5.91 4.94
N THR A 178 4.26 6.36 3.75
CA THR A 178 4.87 6.00 2.46
C THR A 178 4.92 7.20 1.51
N ARG A 179 5.72 7.05 0.45
CA ARG A 179 5.93 8.05 -0.60
C ARG A 179 5.65 7.47 -1.97
N ILE A 180 5.37 8.35 -2.93
CA ILE A 180 5.21 8.04 -4.34
C ILE A 180 6.30 8.76 -5.10
N VAL A 181 7.07 8.02 -5.89
CA VAL A 181 7.88 8.60 -6.96
C VAL A 181 7.11 8.46 -8.27
N TYR A 182 7.12 9.49 -9.10
CA TYR A 182 6.43 9.47 -10.39
C TYR A 182 7.13 10.37 -11.41
N VAL A 183 6.69 10.28 -12.66
CA VAL A 183 7.14 11.15 -13.73
C VAL A 183 6.19 12.33 -13.86
N ALA A 184 6.63 13.51 -13.42
CA ALA A 184 5.92 14.76 -13.59
C ALA A 184 6.13 15.30 -15.01
N GLU A 185 5.06 15.72 -15.67
CA GLU A 185 5.09 16.16 -17.06
C GLU A 185 4.53 17.58 -17.24
N SER A 186 5.16 18.33 -18.14
CA SER A 186 4.72 19.69 -18.51
C SER A 186 5.12 20.04 -19.94
N GLY A 187 4.56 21.13 -20.46
CA GLY A 187 4.80 21.58 -21.83
C GLY A 187 3.92 20.87 -22.87
N PRO A 188 4.02 21.30 -24.14
CA PRO A 188 3.19 20.78 -25.22
C PRO A 188 3.62 19.36 -25.63
N ALA A 189 2.74 18.64 -26.33
CA ALA A 189 2.91 17.23 -26.69
C ALA A 189 4.23 16.91 -27.42
N ASN A 190 4.71 17.81 -28.27
CA ASN A 190 5.89 17.63 -29.11
C ASN A 190 7.22 17.98 -28.42
N THR A 191 7.18 18.72 -27.31
CA THR A 191 8.35 19.11 -26.51
C THR A 191 8.07 18.94 -25.02
N ARG A 192 7.49 17.78 -24.68
CA ARG A 192 7.09 17.44 -23.32
C ARG A 192 8.32 17.34 -22.41
N LYS A 193 8.34 18.14 -21.35
CA LYS A 193 9.34 18.06 -20.29
C LYS A 193 8.90 17.00 -19.28
N LYS A 194 9.76 16.02 -19.01
CA LYS A 194 9.53 14.98 -18.00
C LYS A 194 10.56 15.09 -16.88
N GLN A 195 10.10 15.07 -15.64
CA GLN A 195 10.91 15.20 -14.43
C GLN A 195 10.53 14.11 -13.45
N LEU A 196 11.51 13.63 -12.69
CA LEU A 196 11.25 12.76 -11.55
C LEU A 196 10.78 13.63 -10.39
N ALA A 197 9.67 13.25 -9.76
CA ALA A 197 9.13 13.90 -8.59
C ALA A 197 8.81 12.87 -7.51
N ILE A 198 8.85 13.31 -6.26
CA ILE A 198 8.48 12.52 -5.08
C ILE A 198 7.50 13.31 -4.21
N MET A 199 6.57 12.62 -3.56
CA MET A 199 5.62 13.18 -2.61
C MET A 199 5.21 12.11 -1.59
N ASP A 200 4.60 12.51 -0.48
CA ASP A 200 3.89 11.57 0.40
C ASP A 200 2.73 10.92 -0.36
N GLN A 201 2.25 9.77 0.11
CA GLN A 201 1.16 9.03 -0.57
C GLN A 201 -0.12 9.85 -0.80
N ASP A 202 -0.32 10.90 -0.02
CA ASP A 202 -1.46 11.80 -0.14
C ASP A 202 -1.18 13.12 -0.88
N GLY A 203 -0.01 13.26 -1.50
CA GLY A 203 0.33 14.38 -2.38
C GLY A 203 1.07 15.54 -1.71
N GLU A 204 1.21 15.52 -0.40
CA GLU A 204 1.96 16.53 0.35
C GLU A 204 3.48 16.30 0.26
N ASN A 205 4.26 17.28 0.75
CA ASN A 205 5.73 17.24 0.74
C ASN A 205 6.35 16.99 -0.66
N HIS A 206 5.68 17.45 -1.72
CA HIS A 206 6.11 17.27 -3.10
C HIS A 206 7.46 17.96 -3.41
N GLN A 207 8.36 17.24 -4.08
CA GLN A 207 9.67 17.73 -4.52
C GLN A 207 10.05 17.18 -5.90
N PHE A 208 10.76 17.98 -6.71
CA PHE A 208 11.40 17.49 -7.94
C PHE A 208 12.79 16.93 -7.62
N LEU A 209 13.08 15.72 -8.11
CA LEU A 209 14.37 15.04 -7.95
C LEU A 209 15.32 15.27 -9.13
N THR A 210 14.80 15.75 -10.27
CA THR A 210 15.58 16.04 -11.49
C THR A 210 15.16 17.37 -12.11
N ASP A 211 16.08 18.01 -12.82
CA ASP A 211 15.88 19.31 -13.49
C ASP A 211 15.00 19.26 -14.75
N GLY A 212 14.87 18.07 -15.35
CA GLY A 212 14.13 17.78 -16.59
C GLY A 212 14.84 18.21 -17.87
N GLN A 213 16.17 18.32 -17.86
CA GLN A 213 16.96 18.48 -19.08
C GLN A 213 17.05 17.20 -19.91
N SER A 214 16.98 16.05 -19.24
CA SER A 214 16.93 14.73 -19.87
C SER A 214 15.57 14.08 -19.65
N LEU A 215 15.10 13.33 -20.65
CA LEU A 215 13.87 12.55 -20.53
C LEU A 215 14.07 11.46 -19.48
N VAL A 216 13.24 11.45 -18.44
CA VAL A 216 13.22 10.41 -17.40
C VAL A 216 11.96 9.55 -17.50
N LEU A 217 12.11 8.25 -17.25
CA LEU A 217 11.04 7.26 -17.39
C LEU A 217 11.13 6.15 -16.33
N THR A 218 9.95 5.61 -15.99
CA THR A 218 9.76 4.35 -15.24
C THR A 218 10.59 4.24 -13.96
N PRO A 219 10.37 5.11 -12.95
CA PRO A 219 11.07 4.96 -11.68
C PRO A 219 10.62 3.73 -10.90
N ARG A 220 11.51 3.20 -10.06
CA ARG A 220 11.27 2.06 -9.16
C ARG A 220 12.03 2.26 -7.85
N PHE A 221 11.35 2.08 -6.72
CA PHE A 221 12.00 2.06 -5.41
C PHE A 221 12.82 0.79 -5.20
N SER A 222 13.93 0.92 -4.49
CA SER A 222 14.58 -0.20 -3.83
C SER A 222 13.69 -0.70 -2.66
N PRO A 223 13.54 -2.02 -2.48
CA PRO A 223 12.78 -2.58 -1.37
C PRO A 223 13.50 -2.47 -0.02
N THR A 224 14.82 -2.25 -0.03
CA THR A 224 15.68 -2.34 1.17
C THR A 224 16.43 -1.06 1.50
N THR A 225 16.54 -0.12 0.55
CA THR A 225 17.30 1.12 0.68
C THR A 225 16.47 2.32 0.25
N GLN A 226 16.84 3.52 0.71
CA GLN A 226 16.24 4.80 0.29
C GLN A 226 16.75 5.23 -1.09
N GLU A 227 16.51 4.38 -2.09
CA GLU A 227 17.03 4.55 -3.44
C GLU A 227 15.96 4.31 -4.50
N ILE A 228 16.12 4.97 -5.64
CA ILE A 228 15.25 4.86 -6.81
C ILE A 228 16.11 4.51 -8.03
N THR A 229 15.74 3.47 -8.76
CA THR A 229 16.22 3.27 -10.12
C THR A 229 15.30 3.94 -11.12
N TYR A 230 15.86 4.64 -12.10
CA TYR A 230 15.09 5.23 -13.20
C TYR A 230 15.88 5.21 -14.50
N MET A 231 15.18 5.25 -15.62
CA MET A 231 15.80 5.36 -16.94
C MET A 231 15.86 6.83 -17.34
N SER A 232 16.99 7.25 -17.94
CA SER A 232 17.15 8.57 -18.52
C SER A 232 17.79 8.48 -19.91
N TYR A 233 17.32 9.31 -20.84
CA TYR A 233 17.90 9.43 -22.18
C TYR A 233 18.86 10.62 -22.22
N PHE A 234 20.15 10.33 -22.12
CA PHE A 234 21.22 11.30 -22.33
C PHE A 234 21.82 11.09 -23.73
N ASN A 235 21.88 12.14 -24.55
CA ASN A 235 22.35 12.05 -25.95
C ASN A 235 21.69 10.93 -26.77
N LYS A 236 20.38 10.72 -26.58
CA LYS A 236 19.57 9.66 -27.23
C LYS A 236 19.98 8.22 -26.90
N LYS A 237 20.80 8.01 -25.87
CA LYS A 237 21.13 6.67 -25.34
C LYS A 237 20.42 6.44 -24.01
N PRO A 238 19.70 5.32 -23.84
CA PRO A 238 19.09 4.99 -22.56
C PRO A 238 20.19 4.61 -21.55
N ARG A 239 20.08 5.18 -20.35
CA ARG A 239 20.93 4.88 -19.20
C ARG A 239 20.08 4.61 -17.99
N VAL A 240 20.53 3.67 -17.15
CA VAL A 240 19.92 3.44 -15.85
C VAL A 240 20.70 4.18 -14.79
N TYR A 241 19.99 4.96 -14.00
CA TYR A 241 20.51 5.69 -12.86
C TYR A 241 19.97 5.10 -11.56
N LEU A 242 20.81 5.15 -10.53
CA LEU A 242 20.44 4.96 -9.14
C LEU A 242 20.47 6.33 -8.45
N PHE A 243 19.35 6.72 -7.86
CA PHE A 243 19.20 7.97 -7.11
C PHE A 243 19.05 7.64 -5.63
N ASN A 244 19.95 8.17 -4.79
CA ASN A 244 19.81 8.09 -3.34
C ASN A 244 18.96 9.27 -2.84
N ILE A 245 17.85 8.97 -2.18
CA ILE A 245 16.84 9.97 -1.80
C ILE A 245 17.36 10.90 -0.70
N ASP A 246 18.07 10.35 0.27
CA ASP A 246 18.53 11.10 1.45
C ASP A 246 19.64 12.09 1.10
N THR A 247 20.52 11.73 0.16
CA THR A 247 21.70 12.54 -0.21
C THR A 247 21.52 13.32 -1.51
N GLY A 248 20.54 12.95 -2.34
CA GLY A 248 20.39 13.46 -3.70
C GLY A 248 21.45 12.97 -4.69
N ARG A 249 22.32 12.02 -4.30
CA ARG A 249 23.41 11.51 -5.15
C ARG A 249 22.86 10.63 -6.27
N GLN A 250 23.35 10.86 -7.49
CA GLN A 250 23.06 10.05 -8.68
C GLN A 250 24.29 9.23 -9.10
N GLU A 251 24.08 7.94 -9.36
CA GLU A 251 25.09 7.03 -9.91
C GLU A 251 24.56 6.37 -11.19
N VAL A 252 25.44 6.20 -12.18
CA VAL A 252 25.12 5.44 -13.39
C VAL A 252 25.31 3.96 -13.09
N LEU A 253 24.22 3.18 -13.15
CA LEU A 253 24.31 1.73 -13.01
C LEU A 253 24.98 1.12 -14.25
N GLY A 254 24.68 1.62 -15.44
CA GLY A 254 25.32 1.18 -16.68
C GLY A 254 24.61 1.70 -17.92
N ASP A 255 25.27 1.50 -19.06
CA ASP A 255 24.68 1.64 -20.39
C ASP A 255 24.12 0.28 -20.81
N PHE A 256 22.83 0.20 -21.13
CA PHE A 256 22.16 -1.03 -21.55
C PHE A 256 21.53 -0.82 -22.93
N PRO A 257 22.30 -0.97 -24.02
CA PRO A 257 21.77 -0.84 -25.37
C PRO A 257 20.59 -1.80 -25.59
N GLY A 258 19.51 -1.30 -26.22
CA GLY A 258 18.32 -2.10 -26.48
C GLY A 258 17.40 -2.32 -25.27
N MET A 259 17.70 -1.75 -24.10
CA MET A 259 16.80 -1.81 -22.96
C MET A 259 15.43 -1.20 -23.28
N THR A 260 14.37 -1.88 -22.87
CA THR A 260 12.98 -1.47 -23.16
C THR A 260 12.25 -0.88 -21.95
N PHE A 261 12.68 -1.21 -20.72
CA PHE A 261 12.12 -0.71 -19.46
C PHE A 261 13.21 -0.50 -18.41
N ALA A 262 12.97 0.39 -17.43
CA ALA A 262 13.86 0.47 -16.27
C ALA A 262 13.85 -0.85 -15.49
N PRO A 263 15.02 -1.25 -14.95
CA PRO A 263 15.14 -2.46 -14.15
C PRO A 263 14.28 -2.40 -12.88
N ARG A 264 13.88 -3.59 -12.38
CA ARG A 264 13.32 -3.75 -11.04
C ARG A 264 14.32 -4.46 -10.14
N PHE A 265 14.36 -4.09 -8.87
CA PHE A 265 15.14 -4.80 -7.86
C PHE A 265 14.56 -6.19 -7.58
N SER A 266 15.43 -7.14 -7.23
CA SER A 266 15.04 -8.33 -6.48
C SER A 266 14.57 -7.92 -5.08
N PRO A 267 13.70 -8.72 -4.42
CA PRO A 267 13.18 -8.37 -3.09
C PRO A 267 14.26 -8.17 -2.02
N ASP A 268 15.40 -8.84 -2.16
CA ASP A 268 16.58 -8.71 -1.28
C ASP A 268 17.49 -7.52 -1.63
N GLY A 269 17.20 -6.78 -2.71
CA GLY A 269 17.97 -5.63 -3.16
C GLY A 269 19.32 -5.94 -3.83
N ASN A 270 19.71 -7.21 -3.97
CA ASN A 270 21.06 -7.57 -4.46
C ASN A 270 21.18 -7.65 -5.98
N ARG A 271 20.06 -7.77 -6.69
CA ARG A 271 20.01 -7.89 -8.14
C ARG A 271 19.01 -6.92 -8.73
N VAL A 272 19.16 -6.68 -10.01
CA VAL A 272 18.10 -6.10 -10.83
C VAL A 272 17.72 -7.03 -11.97
N ILE A 273 16.46 -7.00 -12.37
CA ILE A 273 15.91 -7.71 -13.52
C ILE A 273 15.47 -6.70 -14.58
N MET A 274 15.75 -7.00 -15.84
CA MET A 274 15.54 -6.09 -16.96
C MET A 274 15.23 -6.85 -18.24
N SER A 275 14.61 -6.17 -19.19
CA SER A 275 14.43 -6.64 -20.56
C SER A 275 15.38 -5.89 -21.51
N MET A 276 16.09 -6.63 -22.35
CA MET A 276 17.08 -6.07 -23.29
C MET A 276 16.90 -6.66 -24.68
N ALA A 277 16.81 -5.76 -25.67
CA ALA A 277 16.80 -6.11 -27.07
C ALA A 277 18.23 -6.35 -27.58
N GLN A 278 18.52 -7.56 -28.05
CA GLN A 278 19.79 -7.93 -28.69
C GLN A 278 19.49 -8.67 -29.98
N ASN A 279 20.17 -8.29 -31.07
CA ASN A 279 20.05 -8.94 -32.39
C ASN A 279 18.60 -9.06 -32.91
N GLY A 280 17.73 -8.12 -32.54
CA GLY A 280 16.34 -8.09 -32.98
C GLY A 280 15.35 -8.89 -32.12
N ASN A 281 15.80 -9.56 -31.05
CA ASN A 281 14.94 -10.21 -30.06
C ASN A 281 15.04 -9.49 -28.70
N THR A 282 13.99 -9.53 -27.88
CA THR A 282 14.03 -8.96 -26.51
C THR A 282 13.88 -10.08 -25.50
N ASP A 283 14.88 -10.19 -24.62
CA ASP A 283 14.94 -11.23 -23.60
C ASP A 283 15.06 -10.63 -22.20
N ILE A 284 14.75 -11.43 -21.19
CA ILE A 284 14.87 -11.08 -19.78
C ILE A 284 16.25 -11.47 -19.27
N TYR A 285 16.87 -10.54 -18.54
CA TYR A 285 18.16 -10.73 -17.92
C TYR A 285 18.14 -10.28 -16.47
N THR A 286 19.05 -10.84 -15.68
CA THR A 286 19.38 -10.37 -14.34
C THR A 286 20.79 -9.80 -14.30
N LEU A 287 21.02 -8.83 -13.43
CA LEU A 287 22.32 -8.26 -13.12
C LEU A 287 22.52 -8.25 -11.61
N ASP A 288 23.59 -8.89 -11.15
CA ASP A 288 24.04 -8.81 -9.76
C ASP A 288 24.72 -7.45 -9.52
N LEU A 289 24.25 -6.69 -8.55
CA LEU A 289 24.70 -5.30 -8.35
C LEU A 289 26.13 -5.22 -7.78
N ARG A 290 26.57 -6.26 -7.05
CA ARG A 290 27.90 -6.31 -6.43
C ARG A 290 28.97 -6.75 -7.42
N THR A 291 28.70 -7.81 -8.17
CA THR A 291 29.66 -8.44 -9.09
C THR A 291 29.55 -7.92 -10.52
N ARG A 292 28.46 -7.21 -10.83
CA ARG A 292 28.09 -6.80 -12.20
C ARG A 292 27.93 -7.98 -13.17
N ARG A 293 27.73 -9.20 -12.66
CA ARG A 293 27.49 -10.39 -13.50
C ARG A 293 26.07 -10.35 -14.06
N GLN A 294 25.96 -10.44 -15.38
CA GLN A 294 24.70 -10.55 -16.10
C GLN A 294 24.36 -12.02 -16.40
N THR A 295 23.09 -12.40 -16.30
CA THR A 295 22.59 -13.74 -16.65
C THR A 295 21.30 -13.62 -17.47
N GLN A 296 21.24 -14.29 -18.62
CA GLN A 296 20.04 -14.39 -19.44
C GLN A 296 19.07 -15.42 -18.85
N LEU A 297 17.78 -15.09 -18.76
CA LEU A 297 16.73 -15.98 -18.22
C LEU A 297 15.77 -16.52 -19.29
N THR A 298 15.65 -15.83 -20.41
CA THR A 298 14.81 -16.26 -21.54
C THR A 298 15.62 -16.21 -22.84
N ASP A 299 15.29 -17.11 -23.76
CA ASP A 299 15.89 -17.20 -25.10
C ASP A 299 14.86 -17.57 -26.17
N SER A 300 13.58 -17.29 -25.89
CA SER A 300 12.47 -17.68 -26.76
C SER A 300 12.33 -16.71 -27.95
N PRO A 301 11.79 -17.14 -29.10
CA PRO A 301 11.63 -16.29 -30.28
C PRO A 301 10.53 -15.22 -30.15
N GLY A 302 10.05 -14.94 -28.93
CA GLY A 302 9.09 -13.89 -28.62
C GLY A 302 9.74 -12.73 -27.88
N ILE A 303 9.03 -11.60 -27.82
CA ILE A 303 9.43 -10.41 -27.08
C ILE A 303 9.07 -10.58 -25.61
N ASP A 304 10.07 -10.78 -24.76
CA ASP A 304 9.92 -10.98 -23.32
C ASP A 304 10.29 -9.69 -22.55
N THR A 305 9.30 -9.05 -21.91
CA THR A 305 9.44 -7.71 -21.30
C THR A 305 8.77 -7.55 -19.93
N ALA A 306 8.98 -6.38 -19.31
CA ALA A 306 8.37 -5.95 -18.04
C ALA A 306 8.41 -6.98 -16.89
N PRO A 307 9.58 -7.61 -16.60
CA PRO A 307 9.67 -8.62 -15.56
C PRO A 307 9.46 -8.04 -14.15
N SER A 308 8.86 -8.83 -13.26
CA SER A 308 8.68 -8.53 -11.83
C SER A 308 8.86 -9.80 -10.99
N TYR A 309 9.64 -9.70 -9.91
CA TYR A 309 9.77 -10.80 -8.94
C TYR A 309 8.52 -10.96 -8.09
N SER A 310 8.27 -12.19 -7.64
CA SER A 310 7.45 -12.48 -6.46
C SER A 310 8.14 -11.95 -5.19
N PRO A 311 7.40 -11.63 -4.11
CA PRO A 311 7.99 -11.07 -2.90
C PRO A 311 8.96 -12.02 -2.18
N ASP A 312 8.79 -13.34 -2.36
CA ASP A 312 9.72 -14.36 -1.88
C ASP A 312 10.97 -14.55 -2.76
N GLY A 313 11.04 -13.86 -3.91
CA GLY A 313 12.14 -13.94 -4.87
C GLY A 313 12.23 -15.25 -5.65
N GLN A 314 11.26 -16.17 -5.52
CA GLN A 314 11.33 -17.50 -6.14
C GLN A 314 10.79 -17.55 -7.57
N ARG A 315 9.93 -16.61 -7.95
CA ARG A 315 9.25 -16.58 -9.24
C ARG A 315 9.35 -15.20 -9.88
N ILE A 316 9.18 -15.18 -11.19
CA ILE A 316 9.13 -13.98 -12.01
C ILE A 316 7.85 -14.02 -12.84
N VAL A 317 7.08 -12.94 -12.83
CA VAL A 317 6.04 -12.68 -13.83
C VAL A 317 6.57 -11.71 -14.87
N PHE A 318 6.18 -11.90 -16.13
CA PHE A 318 6.60 -11.06 -17.24
C PHE A 318 5.58 -11.12 -18.38
N GLU A 319 5.70 -10.24 -19.37
CA GLU A 319 4.87 -10.26 -20.57
C GLU A 319 5.64 -10.89 -21.74
N SER A 320 4.94 -11.66 -22.59
CA SER A 320 5.52 -12.31 -23.76
C SER A 320 4.50 -12.45 -24.88
N ASP A 321 4.93 -12.27 -26.13
CA ASP A 321 4.12 -12.53 -27.33
C ASP A 321 4.41 -13.89 -27.99
N ARG A 322 5.19 -14.78 -27.34
CA ARG A 322 5.57 -16.11 -27.86
C ARG A 322 4.41 -17.00 -28.31
N GLY A 323 3.19 -16.72 -27.82
CA GLY A 323 1.95 -17.42 -28.18
C GLY A 323 1.13 -16.72 -29.27
N GLY A 324 1.73 -15.75 -29.99
CA GLY A 324 1.12 -14.96 -31.06
C GLY A 324 0.54 -13.61 -30.64
N SER A 325 0.05 -13.48 -29.41
CA SER A 325 -0.36 -12.19 -28.83
C SER A 325 0.31 -11.99 -27.47
N GLN A 326 0.45 -10.72 -27.07
CA GLN A 326 1.09 -10.34 -25.80
C GLN A 326 0.24 -10.81 -24.60
N GLN A 327 0.84 -11.64 -23.76
CA GLN A 327 0.19 -12.31 -22.63
C GLN A 327 1.13 -12.35 -21.43
N LEU A 328 0.58 -12.57 -20.24
CA LEU A 328 1.38 -12.75 -19.02
C LEU A 328 1.88 -14.18 -18.91
N TYR A 329 3.13 -14.32 -18.47
CA TYR A 329 3.78 -15.59 -18.18
C TYR A 329 4.46 -15.53 -16.81
N ILE A 330 4.63 -16.70 -16.22
CA ILE A 330 5.29 -16.91 -14.94
C ILE A 330 6.40 -17.95 -15.12
N MET A 331 7.53 -17.77 -14.44
CA MET A 331 8.67 -18.70 -14.43
C MET A 331 9.35 -18.71 -13.06
N GLY A 332 10.24 -19.68 -12.83
CA GLY A 332 11.17 -19.66 -11.71
C GLY A 332 12.17 -18.50 -11.83
N ALA A 333 12.72 -18.05 -10.70
CA ALA A 333 13.72 -16.98 -10.68
C ALA A 333 15.02 -17.33 -11.45
N ASP A 334 15.24 -18.62 -11.72
CA ASP A 334 16.32 -19.16 -12.54
C ASP A 334 15.98 -19.27 -14.04
N GLY A 335 14.76 -18.86 -14.44
CA GLY A 335 14.25 -18.95 -15.82
C GLY A 335 13.50 -20.26 -16.14
N SER A 336 13.45 -21.22 -15.22
CA SER A 336 12.83 -22.52 -15.46
C SER A 336 11.29 -22.48 -15.41
N GLY A 337 10.63 -23.49 -15.98
CA GLY A 337 9.20 -23.75 -15.74
C GLY A 337 8.24 -22.68 -16.28
N VAL A 338 8.59 -22.02 -17.39
CA VAL A 338 7.77 -20.98 -18.02
C VAL A 338 6.34 -21.49 -18.31
N LYS A 339 5.34 -20.79 -17.79
CA LYS A 339 3.92 -21.09 -17.96
C LYS A 339 3.13 -19.83 -18.31
N ARG A 340 2.16 -19.94 -19.22
CA ARG A 340 1.22 -18.85 -19.52
C ARG A 340 0.24 -18.64 -18.36
N LEU A 341 0.02 -17.39 -17.99
CA LEU A 341 -0.84 -16.99 -16.88
C LEU A 341 -2.19 -16.42 -17.34
N SER A 342 -2.20 -15.59 -18.38
CA SER A 342 -3.43 -14.95 -18.88
C SER A 342 -3.98 -15.66 -20.13
N PHE A 343 -5.30 -15.82 -20.19
CA PHE A 343 -5.98 -16.48 -21.32
C PHE A 343 -7.15 -15.66 -21.89
N GLY A 344 -7.46 -14.51 -21.30
CA GLY A 344 -8.52 -13.64 -21.79
C GLY A 344 -8.17 -12.92 -23.09
N GLU A 345 -9.15 -12.22 -23.64
CA GLU A 345 -8.97 -11.41 -24.85
C GLU A 345 -8.14 -10.13 -24.58
N GLY A 346 -7.45 -9.66 -25.62
CA GLY A 346 -6.62 -8.46 -25.56
C GLY A 346 -5.13 -8.74 -25.35
N ARG A 347 -4.37 -7.66 -25.22
CA ARG A 347 -2.92 -7.69 -24.95
C ARG A 347 -2.71 -7.40 -23.47
N TYR A 348 -1.98 -8.26 -22.78
CA TYR A 348 -1.69 -8.09 -21.36
C TYR A 348 -0.24 -7.66 -21.19
N GLY A 349 -0.01 -6.70 -20.30
CA GLY A 349 1.32 -6.19 -20.07
C GLY A 349 1.52 -5.51 -18.73
N THR A 350 2.74 -5.03 -18.51
CA THR A 350 3.22 -4.38 -17.28
C THR A 350 2.86 -5.11 -15.97
N PRO A 351 3.08 -6.44 -15.87
CA PRO A 351 2.69 -7.17 -14.67
C PRO A 351 3.52 -6.74 -13.45
N VAL A 352 2.88 -6.66 -12.27
CA VAL A 352 3.53 -6.34 -10.99
C VAL A 352 3.00 -7.24 -9.89
N TRP A 353 3.89 -7.98 -9.25
CA TRP A 353 3.51 -8.85 -8.14
C TRP A 353 3.14 -8.05 -6.90
N SER A 354 2.06 -8.46 -6.23
CA SER A 354 1.65 -7.93 -4.93
C SER A 354 2.72 -8.20 -3.86
N PRO A 355 3.02 -7.26 -2.95
CA PRO A 355 3.86 -7.52 -1.78
C PRO A 355 3.35 -8.69 -0.90
N ARG A 356 2.04 -9.00 -0.94
CA ARG A 356 1.44 -10.16 -0.25
C ARG A 356 1.68 -11.49 -0.96
N GLY A 357 2.10 -11.47 -2.22
CA GLY A 357 2.36 -12.67 -3.01
C GLY A 357 1.13 -13.35 -3.62
N ASP A 358 -0.08 -12.91 -3.24
CA ASP A 358 -1.37 -13.52 -3.55
C ASP A 358 -1.98 -13.08 -4.90
N LEU A 359 -1.56 -11.93 -5.41
CA LEU A 359 -2.07 -11.31 -6.63
C LEU A 359 -0.93 -10.75 -7.51
N ILE A 360 -1.24 -10.61 -8.79
CA ILE A 360 -0.43 -9.92 -9.79
C ILE A 360 -1.33 -8.88 -10.45
N ALA A 361 -0.95 -7.61 -10.36
CA ALA A 361 -1.58 -6.53 -11.11
C ALA A 361 -1.07 -6.52 -12.55
N PHE A 362 -1.90 -6.09 -13.49
CA PHE A 362 -1.54 -5.99 -14.90
C PHE A 362 -2.28 -4.86 -15.59
N THR A 363 -1.75 -4.43 -16.73
CA THR A 363 -2.46 -3.65 -17.74
C THR A 363 -3.00 -4.58 -18.81
N ARG A 364 -4.20 -4.31 -19.31
CA ARG A 364 -4.78 -4.99 -20.46
C ARG A 364 -5.31 -3.99 -21.48
N GLN A 365 -4.89 -4.16 -22.73
CA GLN A 365 -5.43 -3.42 -23.87
C GLN A 365 -6.39 -4.29 -24.68
N ARG A 366 -7.62 -3.81 -24.89
CA ARG A 366 -8.62 -4.43 -25.76
C ARG A 366 -9.20 -3.37 -26.70
N GLY A 367 -8.86 -3.46 -27.98
CA GLY A 367 -9.18 -2.41 -28.95
C GLY A 367 -8.50 -1.09 -28.57
N SER A 368 -9.29 -0.02 -28.42
CA SER A 368 -8.83 1.29 -27.97
C SER A 368 -8.87 1.48 -26.45
N SER A 369 -9.37 0.51 -25.69
CA SER A 369 -9.51 0.62 -24.24
C SER A 369 -8.37 -0.07 -23.50
N PHE A 370 -7.95 0.55 -22.40
CA PHE A 370 -6.95 0.03 -21.49
C PHE A 370 -7.58 -0.14 -20.11
N ALA A 371 -7.11 -1.15 -19.39
CA ALA A 371 -7.57 -1.47 -18.07
C ALA A 371 -6.42 -1.86 -17.14
N VAL A 372 -6.55 -1.56 -15.86
CA VAL A 372 -5.76 -2.17 -14.78
C VAL A 372 -6.60 -3.24 -14.11
N GLY A 373 -6.03 -4.43 -13.99
CA GLY A 373 -6.68 -5.59 -13.37
C GLY A 373 -5.73 -6.35 -12.46
N VAL A 374 -6.25 -7.38 -11.79
CA VAL A 374 -5.48 -8.31 -10.96
C VAL A 374 -5.85 -9.76 -11.28
N VAL A 375 -4.89 -10.67 -11.13
CA VAL A 375 -5.07 -12.12 -11.30
C VAL A 375 -4.25 -12.85 -10.23
N ARG A 376 -4.65 -14.06 -9.83
CA ARG A 376 -3.84 -14.89 -8.93
C ARG A 376 -2.63 -15.49 -9.66
N PRO A 377 -1.54 -15.85 -8.96
CA PRO A 377 -0.37 -16.50 -9.56
C PRO A 377 -0.64 -17.84 -10.25
N ASP A 378 -1.79 -18.47 -10.01
CA ASP A 378 -2.21 -19.70 -10.70
C ASP A 378 -3.00 -19.43 -12.00
N GLY A 379 -3.32 -18.16 -12.28
CA GLY A 379 -4.10 -17.70 -13.44
C GLY A 379 -5.59 -17.55 -13.17
N SER A 380 -6.07 -17.91 -11.97
CA SER A 380 -7.48 -17.83 -11.61
C SER A 380 -7.89 -16.45 -11.09
N GLY A 381 -9.20 -16.17 -11.09
CA GLY A 381 -9.77 -14.98 -10.45
C GLY A 381 -9.35 -13.66 -11.06
N GLU A 382 -9.07 -13.64 -12.38
CA GLU A 382 -8.84 -12.39 -13.10
C GLU A 382 -10.03 -11.44 -12.92
N ARG A 383 -9.74 -10.18 -12.60
CA ARG A 383 -10.74 -9.11 -12.54
C ARG A 383 -10.14 -7.77 -12.96
N ILE A 384 -10.97 -6.95 -13.60
CA ILE A 384 -10.65 -5.57 -13.94
C ILE A 384 -11.07 -4.66 -12.79
N LEU A 385 -10.17 -3.78 -12.37
CA LEU A 385 -10.42 -2.80 -11.30
C LEU A 385 -10.76 -1.43 -11.87
N SER A 386 -10.11 -1.04 -12.97
CA SER A 386 -10.34 0.24 -13.64
C SER A 386 -10.15 0.10 -15.14
N GLU A 387 -11.00 0.73 -15.95
CA GLU A 387 -10.95 0.71 -17.41
C GLU A 387 -11.18 2.13 -17.96
N GLY A 388 -10.57 2.44 -19.10
CA GLY A 388 -10.66 3.76 -19.72
C GLY A 388 -9.98 3.83 -21.08
N TYR A 389 -9.75 5.06 -21.56
CA TYR A 389 -9.06 5.29 -22.83
C TYR A 389 -7.58 4.92 -22.76
N HIS A 390 -6.89 5.31 -21.67
CA HIS A 390 -5.52 4.90 -21.41
C HIS A 390 -5.33 4.82 -19.90
N VAL A 391 -5.06 3.62 -19.39
CA VAL A 391 -4.98 3.26 -17.96
C VAL A 391 -3.85 2.26 -17.76
N GLU A 392 -2.73 2.69 -17.20
CA GLU A 392 -1.50 1.88 -17.18
C GLU A 392 -0.60 2.14 -15.97
N GLY A 393 0.47 1.34 -15.88
CA GLY A 393 1.55 1.51 -14.90
C GLY A 393 1.13 1.22 -13.46
N PRO A 394 0.49 0.07 -13.17
CA PRO A 394 0.11 -0.27 -11.80
C PRO A 394 1.32 -0.39 -10.88
N THR A 395 1.18 0.09 -9.65
CA THR A 395 2.14 -0.08 -8.55
C THR A 395 1.38 -0.31 -7.24
N TRP A 396 1.93 -1.15 -6.36
CA TRP A 396 1.28 -1.58 -5.13
C TRP A 396 1.74 -0.75 -3.94
N ALA A 397 0.79 -0.32 -3.10
CA ALA A 397 1.10 0.03 -1.72
C ALA A 397 1.79 -1.15 -1.01
N PRO A 398 2.69 -0.92 -0.03
CA PRO A 398 3.50 -1.98 0.58
C PRO A 398 2.67 -3.02 1.31
N ASN A 399 1.47 -2.66 1.77
CA ASN A 399 0.56 -3.60 2.40
C ASN A 399 -0.19 -4.48 1.39
N GLY A 400 -0.04 -4.28 0.06
CA GLY A 400 -0.70 -5.07 -0.98
C GLY A 400 -2.21 -4.84 -1.14
N ARG A 401 -2.76 -3.79 -0.54
CA ARG A 401 -4.21 -3.50 -0.57
C ARG A 401 -4.61 -2.46 -1.61
N VAL A 402 -3.76 -1.48 -1.85
CA VAL A 402 -4.07 -0.34 -2.72
C VAL A 402 -3.14 -0.38 -3.92
N LEU A 403 -3.71 -0.11 -5.09
CA LEU A 403 -2.96 0.10 -6.31
C LEU A 403 -2.96 1.58 -6.67
N MET A 404 -1.85 2.08 -7.16
CA MET A 404 -1.77 3.35 -7.88
C MET A 404 -1.40 3.10 -9.33
N PHE A 405 -1.93 3.92 -10.23
CA PHE A 405 -1.69 3.86 -11.67
C PHE A 405 -1.94 5.25 -12.25
N PHE A 406 -1.71 5.43 -13.55
CA PHE A 406 -2.07 6.68 -14.22
C PHE A 406 -3.18 6.46 -15.24
N LYS A 407 -4.04 7.47 -15.38
CA LYS A 407 -5.01 7.58 -16.47
C LYS A 407 -4.67 8.78 -17.33
N ASP A 408 -4.89 8.63 -18.62
CA ASP A 408 -4.70 9.69 -19.59
C ASP A 408 -5.94 9.81 -20.49
N LEU A 409 -6.31 11.07 -20.76
CA LEU A 409 -7.37 11.43 -21.70
C LEU A 409 -6.75 12.26 -22.83
N PRO A 410 -7.16 12.04 -24.09
CA PRO A 410 -6.78 12.93 -25.18
C PRO A 410 -7.23 14.35 -24.84
N SER A 411 -6.30 15.30 -24.75
CA SER A 411 -6.68 16.71 -24.60
C SER A 411 -7.14 17.25 -25.95
N GLY A 412 -8.41 17.64 -26.03
CA GLY A 412 -9.01 18.22 -27.24
C GLY A 412 -8.47 19.60 -27.62
N ASP A 413 -7.58 20.17 -26.80
CA ASP A 413 -7.00 21.52 -26.96
C ASP A 413 -5.61 21.52 -27.63
N GLY A 414 -5.12 20.37 -28.12
CA GLY A 414 -3.83 20.25 -28.78
C GLY A 414 -2.61 20.36 -27.84
N ARG A 415 -2.79 20.47 -26.52
CA ARG A 415 -1.69 20.52 -25.53
C ARG A 415 -1.07 19.15 -25.23
N GLY A 416 -1.68 18.07 -25.72
CA GLY A 416 -1.18 16.70 -25.59
C GLY A 416 -2.03 15.83 -24.69
N ARG A 417 -1.38 14.90 -23.99
CA ARG A 417 -1.99 13.97 -23.05
C ARG A 417 -2.07 14.60 -21.66
N ASN A 418 -3.13 14.32 -20.91
CA ASN A 418 -3.34 14.85 -19.56
C ASN A 418 -3.31 13.69 -18.56
N ALA A 419 -2.10 13.18 -18.32
CA ALA A 419 -1.87 12.07 -17.42
C ALA A 419 -2.09 12.50 -15.97
N LYS A 420 -2.91 11.78 -15.23
CA LYS A 420 -3.15 11.98 -13.79
C LYS A 420 -3.02 10.65 -13.05
N LEU A 421 -2.54 10.71 -11.81
CA LEU A 421 -2.46 9.54 -10.94
C LEU A 421 -3.82 9.24 -10.30
N TYR A 422 -4.11 7.95 -10.18
CA TYR A 422 -5.28 7.42 -9.50
C TYR A 422 -4.86 6.30 -8.56
N SER A 423 -5.50 6.22 -7.40
CA SER A 423 -5.42 5.07 -6.51
C SER A 423 -6.76 4.33 -6.49
N ILE A 424 -6.72 3.03 -6.21
CA ILE A 424 -7.91 2.18 -6.07
C ILE A 424 -7.66 1.07 -5.05
N ASP A 425 -8.67 0.74 -4.26
CA ASP A 425 -8.64 -0.43 -3.39
C ASP A 425 -8.76 -1.71 -4.23
N ILE A 426 -8.10 -2.79 -3.82
CA ILE A 426 -8.15 -4.07 -4.53
C ILE A 426 -9.56 -4.61 -4.71
N THR A 427 -10.54 -4.24 -3.87
CA THR A 427 -11.96 -4.60 -4.07
C THR A 427 -12.54 -4.06 -5.39
N GLY A 428 -11.89 -3.09 -6.02
CA GLY A 428 -12.40 -2.35 -7.19
C GLY A 428 -13.21 -1.11 -6.80
N ALA A 429 -13.25 -0.77 -5.51
CA ALA A 429 -13.95 0.38 -4.98
C ALA A 429 -12.99 1.51 -4.61
N ASN A 430 -13.55 2.66 -4.23
CA ASN A 430 -12.81 3.81 -3.73
C ASN A 430 -11.70 4.26 -4.70
N GLU A 431 -11.99 4.31 -5.99
CA GLU A 431 -11.09 4.91 -6.95
C GLU A 431 -11.02 6.42 -6.71
N ARG A 432 -9.81 6.95 -6.52
CA ARG A 432 -9.59 8.38 -6.23
C ARG A 432 -8.50 8.93 -7.09
N ARG A 433 -8.70 10.14 -7.58
CA ARG A 433 -7.63 10.92 -8.22
C ARG A 433 -6.68 11.43 -7.14
N VAL A 434 -5.38 11.24 -7.35
CA VAL A 434 -4.32 11.85 -6.55
C VAL A 434 -3.99 13.22 -7.14
N ILE A 435 -3.91 14.24 -6.27
CA ILE A 435 -3.67 15.62 -6.71
C ILE A 435 -2.17 15.83 -6.84
N THR A 436 -1.75 16.23 -8.04
CA THR A 436 -0.36 16.54 -8.38
C THR A 436 -0.27 17.96 -8.94
N PRO A 437 0.84 18.70 -8.73
CA PRO A 437 1.00 20.06 -9.27
C PRO A 437 0.97 20.12 -10.81
N LEU A 438 1.44 19.07 -11.46
CA LEU A 438 1.53 18.92 -12.91
C LEU A 438 0.83 17.65 -13.39
N ASP A 439 0.92 17.33 -14.67
CA ASP A 439 0.57 16.01 -15.18
C ASP A 439 1.55 14.98 -14.59
N ALA A 440 1.08 13.74 -14.41
CA ALA A 440 1.78 12.73 -13.66
C ALA A 440 1.52 11.33 -14.23
N SER A 441 2.59 10.62 -14.54
CA SER A 441 2.59 9.26 -15.08
C SER A 441 3.59 8.36 -14.35
N ASP A 442 3.56 7.06 -14.68
CA ASP A 442 4.57 6.08 -14.25
C ASP A 442 4.85 6.07 -12.73
N PRO A 443 3.83 5.93 -11.86
CA PRO A 443 4.04 5.91 -10.43
C PRO A 443 4.82 4.67 -9.99
N ALA A 444 5.58 4.82 -8.92
CA ALA A 444 6.06 3.74 -8.08
C ALA A 444 5.81 4.09 -6.61
N TRP A 445 5.19 3.16 -5.88
CA TRP A 445 4.92 3.30 -4.47
C TRP A 445 6.13 2.81 -3.66
N SER A 446 6.51 3.55 -2.61
CA SER A 446 7.61 3.15 -1.74
C SER A 446 7.22 2.03 -0.77
N PRO A 447 8.22 1.29 -0.25
CA PRO A 447 8.10 0.61 1.04
C PRO A 447 7.75 1.61 2.17
N LEU A 448 7.44 1.09 3.36
CA LEU A 448 7.35 1.92 4.57
C LEU A 448 8.67 2.66 4.81
N ILE A 449 8.60 3.87 5.33
CA ILE A 449 9.78 4.66 5.66
C ILE A 449 10.46 4.05 6.91
N PRO A 450 11.76 3.73 6.88
CA PRO A 450 12.49 3.12 8.00
C PRO A 450 12.53 3.92 9.30
#